data_AF-A0A9E3TS90-F1
#
_entry.id   AF-A0A9E3TS90-F1
#
_cell.length_a   1.000
_cell.length_b   1.000
_cell.length_c   1.000
_cell.angle_alpha   90.00
_cell.angle_beta   90.00
_cell.angle_gamma   90.00
#
_symmetry.space_group_name_H-M   'P 1'
#
loop_
_entity.id
_entity.type
_entity.pdbx_description
1 polymer ?
#
loop_
_entity_poly.entity_id
_entity_poly.type
_entity_poly.pdbx_seq_one_letter_code
_entity_poly.pdbx_strand_id
1 'polypeptide(L)'
;MTEKKQKQKADGGARDMPWEPRVWNGMQVKPWFRLLARNRFRVSPTRIAMALINTGLSFVNSGLAWQQRLFFGRKIADCQLADDPIFILGHWRTGTTWLHELMVLDKRHAFPTTYQCLSPSHFLYSEALTSWWLWMLMPRKRPMDNVRLGLDSPQEDELALAALGAHSPYLTWAFPNHPPHDLEYLDLRDVSEEDRESWKATFDWFLRALQVKNPGKRIVLKSPTHTFRVPVLLEMFPNARFVYLVRDPFVVFPSMMKTWKRLHRYHGLQVPKHLDLEEQVFQNFERLHRVFEEDREQISPERLCVLRYEDLVQAPLEQMNRIYDALDLGGFDEVQPELEKFVAGLSDYVPNRHNLPPDLHQQIATRCAGYIEKYGYSTEVAAQP
;
A
#
# COMPACT_ATOMS: atom_id res chain seq x y z
N MET A 1 -5.80 35.79 -13.42
CA MET A 1 -5.40 34.74 -12.45
C MET A 1 -3.88 34.62 -12.54
N THR A 2 -3.13 34.87 -11.47
CA THR A 2 -1.66 34.87 -11.47
C THR A 2 -1.08 33.48 -11.77
N GLU A 3 0.04 33.39 -12.50
CA GLU A 3 0.77 32.14 -12.83
C GLU A 3 0.98 31.22 -11.61
N LYS A 4 1.15 31.78 -10.42
CA LYS A 4 1.20 31.04 -9.14
C LYS A 4 -0.04 30.18 -8.89
N LYS A 5 -1.24 30.68 -9.21
CA LYS A 5 -2.50 29.94 -9.07
C LYS A 5 -2.66 28.84 -10.12
N GLN A 6 -2.10 29.01 -11.32
CA GLN A 6 -2.09 27.96 -12.34
C GLN A 6 -1.12 26.82 -11.97
N LYS A 7 0.08 27.14 -11.45
CA LYS A 7 1.03 26.13 -10.95
C LYS A 7 0.48 25.34 -9.75
N GLN A 8 -0.26 26.01 -8.85
CA GLN A 8 -0.95 25.36 -7.72
C GLN A 8 -2.07 24.40 -8.15
N LYS A 9 -2.71 24.67 -9.30
CA LYS A 9 -3.78 23.83 -9.85
C LYS A 9 -3.24 22.61 -10.59
N ALA A 10 -2.11 22.75 -11.28
CA ALA A 10 -1.43 21.64 -11.98
C ALA A 10 -0.87 20.59 -10.99
N ASP A 11 -0.45 21.02 -9.80
CA ASP A 11 0.19 20.17 -8.79
C ASP A 11 -0.75 19.64 -7.68
N GLY A 12 -2.08 19.78 -7.81
CA GLY A 12 -3.01 19.15 -6.88
C GLY A 12 -3.15 19.82 -5.50
N GLY A 13 -3.36 21.13 -5.46
CA GLY A 13 -4.56 21.70 -4.84
C GLY A 13 -4.84 21.65 -3.32
N ALA A 14 -3.91 21.24 -2.44
CA ALA A 14 -4.04 21.50 -0.99
C ALA A 14 -2.75 22.15 -0.44
N ARG A 15 -2.88 23.07 0.52
CA ARG A 15 -1.72 23.58 1.27
C ARG A 15 -1.24 22.43 2.17
N ASP A 16 0.01 22.02 2.03
CA ASP A 16 0.62 21.03 2.93
C ASP A 16 0.57 21.58 4.36
N MET A 17 -0.33 21.06 5.19
CA MET A 17 -0.41 21.51 6.58
C MET A 17 0.50 20.62 7.45
N PRO A 18 1.29 21.20 8.37
CA PRO A 18 2.19 20.42 9.23
C PRO A 18 1.51 19.33 10.07
N TRP A 19 0.21 19.46 10.35
CA TRP A 19 -0.59 18.56 11.18
C TRP A 19 -1.34 17.47 10.41
N GLU A 20 -1.24 17.41 9.08
CA GLU A 20 -1.88 16.34 8.31
C GLU A 20 -1.33 14.95 8.66
N PRO A 21 -2.17 13.91 8.76
CA PRO A 21 -1.74 12.54 9.07
C PRO A 21 -0.78 11.97 8.04
N ARG A 22 0.38 11.48 8.47
CA ARG A 22 1.47 10.89 7.67
C ARG A 22 1.91 9.58 8.30
N VAL A 23 2.52 8.71 7.50
CA VAL A 23 3.05 7.41 7.95
C VAL A 23 3.92 7.56 9.20
N TRP A 24 4.80 8.57 9.23
CA TRP A 24 5.73 8.80 10.33
C TRP A 24 5.05 9.24 11.63
N ASN A 25 3.79 9.68 11.59
CA ASN A 25 3.05 10.04 12.81
C ASN A 25 2.80 8.84 13.72
N GLY A 26 2.89 7.60 13.20
CA GLY A 26 2.76 6.38 13.97
C GLY A 26 4.06 5.85 14.59
N MET A 27 5.20 6.45 14.24
CA MET A 27 6.49 5.96 14.70
C MET A 27 6.67 6.20 16.18
N GLN A 28 7.26 5.22 16.86
CA GLN A 28 7.81 5.36 18.20
C GLN A 28 9.13 6.16 18.17
N VAL A 29 9.63 6.57 19.34
CA VAL A 29 10.88 7.35 19.47
C VAL A 29 12.04 6.69 18.72
N LYS A 30 12.32 5.40 18.96
CA LYS A 30 13.46 4.69 18.34
C LYS A 30 13.42 4.71 16.80
N PRO A 31 12.36 4.25 16.12
CA PRO A 31 12.32 4.29 14.65
C PRO A 31 12.30 5.71 14.08
N TRP A 32 11.63 6.66 14.75
CA TRP A 32 11.61 8.05 14.31
C TRP A 32 13.01 8.69 14.31
N PHE A 33 13.74 8.59 15.43
CA PHE A 33 15.09 9.13 15.51
C PHE A 33 16.08 8.38 14.63
N ARG A 34 15.91 7.06 14.43
CA ARG A 34 16.71 6.29 13.46
C ARG A 34 16.51 6.83 12.04
N LEU A 35 15.26 7.09 11.63
CA LEU A 35 14.92 7.67 10.32
C LEU A 35 15.55 9.05 10.13
N LEU A 36 15.56 9.90 11.15
CA LEU A 36 16.20 11.22 11.10
C LEU A 36 17.74 11.10 11.06
N ALA A 37 18.32 10.28 11.93
CA ALA A 37 19.77 10.13 12.08
C ALA A 37 20.42 9.54 10.83
N ARG A 38 19.84 8.48 10.24
CA ARG A 38 20.34 7.90 8.98
C ARG A 38 20.32 8.90 7.82
N ASN A 39 19.43 9.89 7.89
CA ASN A 39 19.30 10.99 6.94
C ASN A 39 20.02 12.28 7.36
N ARG A 40 20.87 12.20 8.39
CA ARG A 40 21.67 13.32 8.92
C ARG A 40 20.83 14.54 9.29
N PHE A 41 19.58 14.32 9.73
CA PHE A 41 18.63 15.36 10.10
C PHE A 41 18.40 16.43 9.00
N ARG A 42 18.55 16.06 7.72
CA ARG A 42 18.41 16.97 6.56
C ARG A 42 16.94 17.34 6.26
N VAL A 43 16.26 17.90 7.24
CA VAL A 43 14.89 18.42 7.14
C VAL A 43 14.91 19.78 6.47
N SER A 44 14.05 20.01 5.47
CA SER A 44 13.94 21.32 4.82
C SER A 44 13.38 22.37 5.79
N PRO A 45 13.79 23.66 5.71
CA PRO A 45 13.30 24.70 6.63
C PRO A 45 11.77 24.80 6.71
N THR A 46 11.09 24.65 5.58
CA THR A 46 9.62 24.65 5.48
C THR A 46 8.94 23.41 6.09
N ARG A 47 9.71 22.40 6.49
CA ARG A 47 9.26 21.12 7.05
C ARG A 47 9.66 20.94 8.52
N ILE A 48 10.35 21.91 9.14
CA ILE A 48 10.77 21.82 10.55
C ILE A 48 9.59 21.62 11.50
N ALA A 49 8.50 22.38 11.31
CA ALA A 49 7.29 22.22 12.13
C ALA A 49 6.73 20.80 12.08
N MET A 50 6.72 20.17 10.89
CA MET A 50 6.31 18.77 10.72
C MET A 50 7.22 17.81 11.49
N ALA A 51 8.54 18.00 11.41
CA ALA A 51 9.50 17.17 12.15
C ALA A 51 9.36 17.32 13.68
N LEU A 52 9.07 18.52 14.18
CA LEU A 52 8.82 18.77 15.60
C LEU A 52 7.52 18.11 16.08
N ILE A 53 6.44 18.21 15.29
CA ILE A 53 5.16 17.53 15.58
C ILE A 53 5.39 16.02 15.64
N ASN A 54 6.06 15.43 14.65
CA ASN A 54 6.37 14.00 14.64
C ASN A 54 7.23 13.58 15.83
N THR A 55 8.20 14.42 16.22
CA THR A 55 9.01 14.18 17.42
C THR A 55 8.12 14.10 18.66
N GLY A 56 7.24 15.07 18.88
CA GLY A 56 6.30 15.04 20.00
C GLY A 56 5.37 13.83 19.99
N LEU A 57 4.77 13.53 18.83
CA LEU A 57 3.93 12.34 18.65
C LEU A 57 4.69 11.04 18.91
N SER A 58 5.97 10.96 18.57
CA SER A 58 6.75 9.74 18.78
C SER A 58 6.87 9.34 20.25
N PHE A 59 6.95 10.33 21.17
CA PHE A 59 6.91 10.08 22.61
C PHE A 59 5.53 9.60 23.07
N VAL A 60 4.46 10.21 22.55
CA VAL A 60 3.08 9.78 22.84
C VAL A 60 2.86 8.34 22.38
N ASN A 61 3.25 8.01 21.14
CA ASN A 61 3.13 6.67 20.58
C ASN A 61 3.94 5.65 21.36
N SER A 62 5.15 6.00 21.83
CA SER A 62 5.95 5.13 22.71
C SER A 62 5.26 4.87 24.05
N GLY A 63 4.62 5.89 24.65
CA GLY A 63 3.82 5.71 25.85
C GLY A 63 2.61 4.80 25.62
N LEU A 64 1.86 5.01 24.53
CA LEU A 64 0.72 4.16 24.17
C LEU A 64 1.12 2.74 23.79
N ALA A 65 2.27 2.56 23.12
CA ALA A 65 2.82 1.25 22.80
C ALA A 65 3.18 0.47 24.07
N TRP A 66 3.72 1.16 25.07
CA TRP A 66 3.97 0.57 26.38
C TRP A 66 2.66 0.11 27.06
N GLN A 67 1.60 0.93 27.00
CA GLN A 67 0.28 0.53 27.50
C GLN A 67 -0.27 -0.68 26.76
N GLN A 68 -0.22 -0.71 25.42
CA GLN A 68 -0.65 -1.88 24.65
C GLN A 68 0.17 -3.12 25.03
N ARG A 69 1.49 -3.00 25.20
CA ARG A 69 2.34 -4.11 25.63
C ARG A 69 1.93 -4.63 27.01
N LEU A 70 1.58 -3.74 27.94
CA LEU A 70 1.13 -4.10 29.29
C LEU A 70 -0.21 -4.88 29.27
N PHE A 71 -1.20 -4.40 28.52
CA PHE A 71 -2.55 -4.98 28.55
C PHE A 71 -2.79 -6.11 27.54
N PHE A 72 -2.11 -6.07 26.39
CA PHE A 72 -2.34 -6.98 25.26
C PHE A 72 -1.10 -7.77 24.85
N GLY A 73 0.10 -7.47 25.39
CA GLY A 73 1.35 -8.10 24.94
C GLY A 73 1.31 -9.62 24.99
N ARG A 74 0.80 -10.21 26.08
CA ARG A 74 0.63 -11.66 26.20
C ARG A 74 -0.42 -12.21 25.23
N LYS A 75 -1.55 -11.51 25.07
CA LYS A 75 -2.59 -11.91 24.11
C LYS A 75 -2.08 -11.93 22.67
N ILE A 76 -1.25 -10.95 22.29
CA ILE A 76 -0.63 -10.92 20.96
C ILE A 76 0.35 -12.08 20.80
N ALA A 77 1.23 -12.30 21.78
CA ALA A 77 2.23 -13.37 21.72
C ALA A 77 1.59 -14.78 21.63
N ASP A 78 0.50 -15.01 22.37
CA ASP A 78 -0.19 -16.29 22.42
C ASP A 78 -1.21 -16.45 21.25
N CYS A 79 -1.50 -15.40 20.48
CA CYS A 79 -2.48 -15.43 19.40
C CYS A 79 -1.93 -16.22 18.20
N GLN A 80 -2.69 -17.20 17.73
CA GLN A 80 -2.46 -17.84 16.43
C GLN A 80 -3.35 -17.19 15.38
N LEU A 81 -2.88 -17.14 14.13
CA LEU A 81 -3.72 -16.71 13.02
C LEU A 81 -4.83 -17.75 12.80
N ALA A 82 -6.02 -17.29 12.46
CA ALA A 82 -7.17 -18.16 12.23
C ALA A 82 -6.96 -19.04 10.99
N ASP A 83 -6.25 -18.50 10.00
CA ASP A 83 -5.92 -19.15 8.74
C ASP A 83 -4.77 -18.40 8.06
N ASP A 84 -4.20 -18.99 7.01
CA ASP A 84 -3.19 -18.34 6.19
C ASP A 84 -3.81 -17.15 5.41
N PRO A 85 -3.09 -16.02 5.27
CA PRO A 85 -3.68 -14.82 4.69
C PRO A 85 -3.95 -14.93 3.18
N ILE A 86 -4.86 -14.08 2.71
CA ILE A 86 -5.03 -13.78 1.28
C ILE A 86 -4.22 -12.54 0.95
N PHE A 87 -3.35 -12.63 -0.05
CA PHE A 87 -2.51 -11.53 -0.51
C PHE A 87 -2.99 -11.01 -1.86
N ILE A 88 -3.35 -9.73 -1.89
CA ILE A 88 -3.61 -9.00 -3.14
C ILE A 88 -2.30 -8.42 -3.63
N LEU A 89 -1.81 -9.00 -4.72
CA LEU A 89 -0.59 -8.68 -5.43
C LEU A 89 -0.87 -7.77 -6.64
N GLY A 90 0.16 -7.08 -7.09
CA GLY A 90 0.08 -6.19 -8.24
C GLY A 90 0.99 -4.99 -8.08
N HIS A 91 1.37 -4.40 -9.21
CA HIS A 91 2.10 -3.15 -9.18
C HIS A 91 1.25 -2.03 -8.57
N TRP A 92 1.90 -0.99 -8.02
CA TRP A 92 1.18 0.21 -7.63
C TRP A 92 0.34 0.71 -8.84
N ARG A 93 -0.84 1.26 -8.55
CA ARG A 93 -1.78 1.81 -9.56
C ARG A 93 -2.45 0.80 -10.50
N THR A 94 -2.32 -0.51 -10.27
CA THR A 94 -3.10 -1.52 -11.02
C THR A 94 -4.55 -1.69 -10.55
N GLY A 95 -4.98 -0.97 -9.50
CA GLY A 95 -6.36 -1.06 -8.97
C GLY A 95 -6.52 -2.04 -7.80
N THR A 96 -5.41 -2.55 -7.25
CA THR A 96 -5.37 -3.42 -6.06
C THR A 96 -6.11 -2.84 -4.86
N THR A 97 -6.15 -1.52 -4.68
CA THR A 97 -6.95 -0.87 -3.62
C THR A 97 -8.45 -1.14 -3.79
N TRP A 98 -8.97 -1.09 -5.02
CA TRP A 98 -10.40 -1.33 -5.26
C TRP A 98 -10.73 -2.81 -5.06
N LEU A 99 -9.87 -3.72 -5.53
CA LEU A 99 -10.03 -5.15 -5.21
C LEU A 99 -10.01 -5.37 -3.69
N HIS A 100 -9.12 -4.70 -2.96
CA HIS A 100 -9.05 -4.83 -1.50
C HIS A 100 -10.35 -4.39 -0.85
N GLU A 101 -10.95 -3.28 -1.30
CA GLU A 101 -12.28 -2.83 -0.85
C GLU A 101 -13.38 -3.86 -1.13
N LEU A 102 -13.36 -4.53 -2.29
CA LEU A 102 -14.32 -5.58 -2.63
C LEU A 102 -14.14 -6.84 -1.76
N MET A 103 -12.90 -7.31 -1.59
CA MET A 103 -12.58 -8.53 -0.83
C MET A 103 -12.95 -8.42 0.66
N VAL A 104 -12.94 -7.21 1.21
CA VAL A 104 -13.23 -6.97 2.65
C VAL A 104 -14.71 -6.68 2.95
N LEU A 105 -15.57 -6.71 1.93
CA LEU A 105 -17.03 -6.73 2.15
C LEU A 105 -17.48 -8.06 2.77
N ASP A 106 -16.72 -9.12 2.57
CA ASP A 106 -16.92 -10.40 3.24
C ASP A 106 -16.59 -10.26 4.74
N LYS A 107 -17.61 -10.46 5.58
CA LYS A 107 -17.51 -10.28 7.02
C LYS A 107 -16.63 -11.35 7.69
N ARG A 108 -16.32 -12.45 6.98
CA ARG A 108 -15.37 -13.50 7.42
C ARG A 108 -13.92 -13.05 7.26
N HIS A 109 -13.67 -11.99 6.49
CA HIS A 109 -12.35 -11.40 6.33
C HIS A 109 -12.06 -10.30 7.35
N ALA A 110 -10.80 -10.23 7.76
CA ALA A 110 -10.19 -9.13 8.49
C ALA A 110 -9.16 -8.43 7.61
N PHE A 111 -8.87 -7.17 7.90
CA PHE A 111 -7.91 -6.39 7.15
C PHE A 111 -7.34 -5.27 8.03
N PRO A 112 -6.13 -4.79 7.76
CA PRO A 112 -5.59 -3.62 8.43
C PRO A 112 -6.31 -2.34 7.99
N THR A 113 -6.81 -1.59 8.95
CA THR A 113 -7.43 -0.28 8.71
C THR A 113 -6.38 0.82 8.59
N THR A 114 -6.77 1.98 8.05
CA THR A 114 -5.90 3.16 7.99
C THR A 114 -5.38 3.55 9.37
N TYR A 115 -6.22 3.52 10.40
CA TYR A 115 -5.79 3.79 11.76
C TYR A 115 -4.74 2.79 12.24
N GLN A 116 -4.98 1.49 12.01
CA GLN A 116 -4.06 0.43 12.43
C GLN A 116 -2.71 0.52 11.73
N CYS A 117 -2.67 0.90 10.45
CA CYS A 117 -1.42 1.13 9.73
C CYS A 117 -0.69 2.43 10.14
N LEU A 118 -1.43 3.46 10.57
CA LEU A 118 -0.84 4.72 11.05
C LEU A 118 -0.51 4.70 12.54
N SER A 119 -0.97 3.71 13.30
CA SER A 119 -0.71 3.58 14.74
C SER A 119 -0.50 2.10 15.14
N PRO A 120 0.40 1.38 14.46
CA PRO A 120 0.48 -0.08 14.55
C PRO A 120 0.92 -0.59 15.91
N SER A 121 1.68 0.20 16.67
CA SER A 121 2.21 -0.23 17.97
C SER A 121 1.21 -0.15 19.12
N HIS A 122 0.06 0.49 18.94
CA HIS A 122 -0.87 0.78 20.03
C HIS A 122 -2.36 0.74 19.66
N PHE A 123 -2.72 0.28 18.46
CA PHE A 123 -4.12 0.35 18.01
C PHE A 123 -5.11 -0.45 18.86
N LEU A 124 -4.73 -1.62 19.40
CA LEU A 124 -5.60 -2.41 20.28
C LEU A 124 -5.99 -1.64 21.54
N TYR A 125 -5.10 -0.79 22.03
CA TYR A 125 -5.33 0.01 23.23
C TYR A 125 -6.05 1.33 22.94
N SER A 126 -5.72 1.98 21.83
CA SER A 126 -6.02 3.41 21.61
C SER A 126 -7.08 3.69 20.56
N GLU A 127 -7.41 2.75 19.67
CA GLU A 127 -8.34 2.97 18.56
C GLU A 127 -9.72 3.41 19.05
N ALA A 128 -10.24 2.78 20.10
CA ALA A 128 -11.54 3.15 20.69
C ALA A 128 -11.53 4.54 21.36
N LEU A 129 -10.39 4.98 21.88
CA LEU A 129 -10.25 6.22 22.66
C LEU A 129 -9.91 7.43 21.79
N THR A 130 -9.17 7.22 20.70
CA THR A 130 -8.57 8.30 19.89
C THR A 130 -9.21 8.48 18.52
N SER A 131 -9.94 7.48 18.01
CA SER A 131 -10.62 7.56 16.71
C SER A 131 -11.61 8.72 16.63
N TRP A 132 -12.25 9.10 17.74
CA TRP A 132 -13.20 10.22 17.79
C TRP A 132 -12.52 11.59 17.53
N TRP A 133 -11.35 11.85 18.13
CA TRP A 133 -10.63 13.11 17.95
C TRP A 133 -9.85 13.17 16.63
N LEU A 134 -9.22 12.07 16.21
CA LEU A 134 -8.44 11.99 14.97
C LEU A 134 -9.32 12.06 13.72
N TRP A 135 -10.57 11.56 13.79
CA TRP A 135 -11.54 11.71 12.71
C TRP A 135 -11.78 13.18 12.32
N MET A 136 -11.71 14.12 13.27
CA MET A 136 -11.87 15.55 12.99
C MET A 136 -10.67 16.17 12.25
N LEU A 137 -9.50 15.56 12.31
CA LEU A 137 -8.25 16.07 11.73
C LEU A 137 -7.87 15.39 10.40
N MET A 138 -8.52 14.28 10.05
CA MET A 138 -8.25 13.51 8.85
C MET A 138 -8.78 14.20 7.58
N PRO A 139 -7.98 14.32 6.51
CA PRO A 139 -8.51 14.73 5.21
C PRO A 139 -9.52 13.68 4.71
N ARG A 140 -10.67 14.12 4.20
CA ARG A 140 -11.76 13.23 3.75
C ARG A 140 -11.41 12.33 2.55
N LYS A 141 -10.29 12.60 1.87
CA LYS A 141 -9.82 11.88 0.67
C LYS A 141 -8.33 11.53 0.80
N ARG A 142 -7.90 10.44 0.18
CA ARG A 142 -6.50 10.00 0.18
C ARG A 142 -5.60 11.00 -0.59
N PRO A 143 -4.31 11.14 -0.22
CA PRO A 143 -3.37 11.96 -0.96
C PRO A 143 -3.03 11.38 -2.35
N MET A 144 -3.21 10.09 -2.61
CA MET A 144 -2.85 9.49 -3.91
C MET A 144 -3.99 9.54 -4.93
N ASP A 145 -5.23 9.40 -4.48
CA ASP A 145 -6.45 9.32 -5.31
C ASP A 145 -7.65 9.96 -4.60
N ASN A 146 -8.71 10.27 -5.35
CA ASN A 146 -9.91 10.94 -4.82
C ASN A 146 -10.85 10.00 -4.03
N VAL A 147 -10.38 8.81 -3.64
CA VAL A 147 -11.12 7.83 -2.84
C VAL A 147 -11.21 8.30 -1.39
N ARG A 148 -12.33 7.99 -0.72
CA ARG A 148 -12.56 8.36 0.68
C ARG A 148 -11.48 7.73 1.56
N LEU A 149 -10.87 8.53 2.43
CA LEU A 149 -9.97 8.06 3.47
C LEU A 149 -10.73 8.06 4.79
N GLY A 150 -11.31 6.92 5.16
CA GLY A 150 -11.78 6.68 6.52
C GLY A 150 -10.67 6.08 7.37
N LEU A 151 -10.69 6.33 8.68
CA LEU A 151 -9.78 5.66 9.64
C LEU A 151 -9.99 4.14 9.63
N ASP A 152 -11.20 3.71 9.30
CA ASP A 152 -11.70 2.34 9.17
C ASP A 152 -11.50 1.74 7.76
N SER A 153 -11.06 2.53 6.78
CA SER A 153 -10.87 2.06 5.40
C SER A 153 -9.65 1.12 5.29
N PRO A 154 -9.70 0.11 4.40
CA PRO A 154 -8.60 -0.82 4.18
C PRO A 154 -7.33 -0.11 3.71
N GLN A 155 -6.18 -0.58 4.21
CA GLN A 155 -4.90 0.08 4.02
C GLN A 155 -3.74 -0.91 3.78
N GLU A 156 -2.64 -0.40 3.20
CA GLU A 156 -1.39 -1.13 2.99
C GLU A 156 -0.65 -1.36 4.31
N ASP A 157 -0.39 -2.61 4.63
CA ASP A 157 0.36 -3.06 5.80
C ASP A 157 1.85 -2.69 5.74
N GLU A 158 2.42 -2.43 4.56
CA GLU A 158 3.78 -1.88 4.43
C GLU A 158 3.94 -0.55 5.19
N LEU A 159 2.86 0.25 5.28
CA LEU A 159 2.86 1.48 6.07
C LEU A 159 2.97 1.18 7.57
N ALA A 160 2.32 0.11 8.03
CA ALA A 160 2.42 -0.37 9.41
C ALA A 160 3.84 -0.84 9.71
N LEU A 161 4.43 -1.65 8.83
CA LEU A 161 5.81 -2.13 8.96
C LEU A 161 6.81 -0.98 9.05
N ALA A 162 6.70 0.00 8.14
CA ALA A 162 7.53 1.20 8.16
C ALA A 162 7.35 1.98 9.48
N ALA A 163 6.12 2.16 9.97
CA ALA A 163 5.85 2.87 11.21
C ALA A 163 6.33 2.11 12.47
N LEU A 164 6.31 0.77 12.46
CA LEU A 164 6.90 -0.07 13.50
C LEU A 164 8.44 -0.02 13.51
N GLY A 165 9.05 0.47 12.43
CA GLY A 165 10.49 0.60 12.31
C GLY A 165 11.20 -0.55 11.61
N ALA A 166 10.44 -1.42 10.94
CA ALA A 166 11.01 -2.37 9.99
C ALA A 166 11.65 -1.62 8.82
N HIS A 167 12.65 -2.23 8.20
CA HIS A 167 13.19 -1.74 6.94
C HIS A 167 12.10 -1.81 5.87
N SER A 168 11.96 -0.74 5.10
CA SER A 168 10.91 -0.61 4.10
C SER A 168 11.29 0.41 3.02
N PRO A 169 11.05 0.08 1.73
CA PRO A 169 11.27 1.01 0.63
C PRO A 169 10.45 2.30 0.76
N TYR A 170 9.32 2.27 1.48
CA TYR A 170 8.46 3.44 1.70
C TYR A 170 9.14 4.54 2.51
N LEU A 171 10.17 4.20 3.29
CA LEU A 171 10.94 5.20 4.03
C LEU A 171 11.66 6.20 3.11
N THR A 172 11.81 5.88 1.82
CA THR A 172 12.25 6.82 0.76
C THR A 172 11.38 8.08 0.71
N TRP A 173 10.07 7.96 0.96
CA TRP A 173 9.15 9.10 0.89
C TRP A 173 9.45 10.16 1.95
N ALA A 174 10.10 9.82 3.05
CA ALA A 174 10.48 10.79 4.09
C ALA A 174 11.59 11.73 3.62
N PHE A 175 12.56 11.21 2.86
CA PHE A 175 13.75 11.94 2.39
C PHE A 175 13.94 11.73 0.87
N PRO A 176 13.03 12.27 0.03
CA PRO A 176 12.96 11.98 -1.40
C PRO A 176 14.13 12.55 -2.23
N ASN A 177 15.09 13.26 -1.62
CA ASN A 177 16.27 13.77 -2.31
C ASN A 177 17.53 12.94 -2.05
N HIS A 178 17.42 11.85 -1.28
CA HIS A 178 18.49 10.89 -1.07
C HIS A 178 18.31 9.69 -2.02
N PRO A 179 19.36 8.86 -2.22
CA PRO A 179 19.17 7.58 -2.88
C PRO A 179 18.03 6.78 -2.21
N PRO A 180 17.26 5.99 -2.98
CA PRO A 180 16.19 5.18 -2.43
C PRO A 180 16.65 4.33 -1.23
N HIS A 181 15.85 4.33 -0.18
CA HIS A 181 16.12 3.57 1.04
C HIS A 181 15.60 2.15 0.91
N ASP A 182 16.34 1.19 1.47
CA ASP A 182 15.85 -0.17 1.75
C ASP A 182 15.22 -0.86 0.51
N LEU A 183 15.77 -0.62 -0.69
CA LEU A 183 15.27 -1.22 -1.96
C LEU A 183 15.54 -2.73 -2.02
N GLU A 184 16.55 -3.20 -1.31
CA GLU A 184 16.81 -4.61 -1.05
C GLU A 184 15.64 -5.25 -0.30
N TYR A 185 14.92 -4.51 0.56
CA TYR A 185 13.75 -5.05 1.26
C TYR A 185 12.49 -5.13 0.38
N LEU A 186 12.53 -4.71 -0.89
CA LEU A 186 11.51 -5.13 -1.85
C LEU A 186 11.58 -6.65 -2.04
N ASP A 187 12.77 -7.15 -2.34
CA ASP A 187 13.04 -8.56 -2.63
C ASP A 187 13.97 -9.14 -1.56
N LEU A 188 13.39 -9.84 -0.58
CA LEU A 188 14.08 -10.30 0.62
C LEU A 188 15.09 -11.44 0.38
N ARG A 189 15.34 -11.83 -0.88
CA ARG A 189 16.29 -12.90 -1.25
C ARG A 189 17.75 -12.53 -0.94
N ASP A 190 18.12 -11.26 -1.12
CA ASP A 190 19.49 -10.78 -0.94
C ASP A 190 19.73 -10.11 0.43
N VAL A 191 18.72 -10.09 1.29
CA VAL A 191 18.81 -9.56 2.67
C VAL A 191 19.44 -10.61 3.58
N SER A 192 20.20 -10.17 4.59
CA SER A 192 20.81 -11.09 5.56
C SER A 192 19.75 -11.94 6.28
N GLU A 193 20.10 -13.16 6.67
CA GLU A 193 19.17 -14.05 7.40
C GLU A 193 18.63 -13.38 8.67
N GLU A 194 19.50 -12.74 9.44
CA GLU A 194 19.12 -12.03 10.67
C GLU A 194 18.11 -10.91 10.39
N ASP A 195 18.34 -10.11 9.35
CA ASP A 195 17.44 -9.02 8.98
C ASP A 195 16.11 -9.54 8.42
N ARG A 196 16.15 -10.65 7.67
CA ARG A 196 14.95 -11.30 7.15
C ARG A 196 14.09 -11.85 8.28
N GLU A 197 14.67 -12.53 9.26
CA GLU A 197 13.96 -13.00 10.45
C GLU A 197 13.43 -11.84 11.29
N SER A 198 14.17 -10.73 11.40
CA SER A 198 13.68 -9.52 12.07
C SER A 198 12.46 -8.91 11.37
N TRP A 199 12.48 -8.89 10.03
CA TRP A 199 11.34 -8.43 9.23
C TRP A 199 10.12 -9.36 9.42
N LYS A 200 10.32 -10.69 9.31
CA LYS A 200 9.27 -11.69 9.53
C LYS A 200 8.66 -11.57 10.92
N ALA A 201 9.47 -11.41 11.96
CA ALA A 201 8.99 -11.24 13.34
C ALA A 201 8.14 -9.97 13.51
N THR A 202 8.52 -8.87 12.85
CA THR A 202 7.72 -7.63 12.89
C THR A 202 6.39 -7.80 12.16
N PHE A 203 6.40 -8.50 11.03
CA PHE A 203 5.20 -8.77 10.25
C PHE A 203 4.25 -9.73 10.98
N ASP A 204 4.74 -10.87 11.48
CA ASP A 204 3.98 -11.82 12.30
C ASP A 204 3.37 -11.14 13.53
N TRP A 205 4.14 -10.31 14.25
CA TRP A 205 3.63 -9.55 15.39
C TRP A 205 2.44 -8.65 15.00
N PHE A 206 2.54 -7.95 13.87
CA PHE A 206 1.47 -7.08 13.38
C PHE A 206 0.22 -7.88 13.02
N LEU A 207 0.37 -9.03 12.34
CA LEU A 207 -0.75 -9.90 11.99
C LEU A 207 -1.43 -10.50 13.22
N ARG A 208 -0.66 -10.93 14.23
CA ARG A 208 -1.23 -11.39 15.51
C ARG A 208 -2.00 -10.29 16.22
N ALA A 209 -1.51 -9.05 16.20
CA ALA A 209 -2.24 -7.93 16.77
C ALA A 209 -3.56 -7.67 16.02
N LEU A 210 -3.58 -7.79 14.69
CA LEU A 210 -4.82 -7.71 13.90
C LEU A 210 -5.78 -8.85 14.22
N GLN A 211 -5.27 -10.07 14.43
CA GLN A 211 -6.07 -11.23 14.77
C GLN A 211 -6.69 -11.12 16.16
N VAL A 212 -5.97 -10.56 17.15
CA VAL A 212 -6.53 -10.25 18.48
C VAL A 212 -7.74 -9.31 18.37
N LYS A 213 -7.69 -8.34 17.44
CA LYS A 213 -8.82 -7.44 17.17
C LYS A 213 -9.97 -8.14 16.45
N ASN A 214 -9.67 -9.13 15.61
CA ASN A 214 -10.62 -9.79 14.71
C ASN A 214 -10.55 -11.31 14.87
N PRO A 215 -10.97 -11.88 16.01
CA PRO A 215 -10.84 -13.31 16.26
C PRO A 215 -11.62 -14.14 15.25
N GLY A 216 -11.03 -15.23 14.76
CA GLY A 216 -11.64 -16.20 13.85
C GLY A 216 -11.79 -15.74 12.40
N LYS A 217 -11.33 -14.53 12.04
CA LYS A 217 -11.39 -14.01 10.68
C LYS A 217 -10.09 -14.25 9.93
N ARG A 218 -10.17 -14.64 8.65
CA ARG A 218 -9.01 -14.76 7.75
C ARG A 218 -8.54 -13.36 7.32
N ILE A 219 -7.24 -13.11 7.34
CA ILE A 219 -6.69 -11.78 7.04
C ILE A 219 -6.51 -11.60 5.53
N VAL A 220 -6.96 -10.47 4.98
CA VAL A 220 -6.74 -10.03 3.60
C VAL A 220 -5.79 -8.84 3.60
N LEU A 221 -4.62 -9.03 2.99
CA LEU A 221 -3.54 -8.06 2.93
C LEU A 221 -3.33 -7.56 1.50
N LYS A 222 -2.98 -6.29 1.38
CA LYS A 222 -2.68 -5.68 0.09
C LYS A 222 -1.55 -4.69 0.30
N SER A 223 -0.39 -5.01 -0.23
CA SER A 223 0.74 -4.09 -0.38
C SER A 223 1.46 -4.48 -1.68
N PRO A 224 1.76 -3.54 -2.59
CA PRO A 224 2.48 -3.87 -3.83
C PRO A 224 3.83 -4.54 -3.58
N THR A 225 4.46 -4.26 -2.44
CA THR A 225 5.70 -4.90 -1.96
C THR A 225 5.55 -6.42 -1.81
N HIS A 226 4.37 -6.95 -1.50
CA HIS A 226 4.12 -8.40 -1.43
C HIS A 226 4.38 -9.11 -2.75
N THR A 227 4.23 -8.40 -3.87
CA THR A 227 4.49 -8.94 -5.21
C THR A 227 5.95 -9.38 -5.39
N PHE A 228 6.87 -8.77 -4.65
CA PHE A 228 8.29 -9.13 -4.63
C PHE A 228 8.67 -10.19 -3.59
N ARG A 229 7.74 -10.54 -2.68
CA ARG A 229 8.05 -11.29 -1.46
C ARG A 229 7.36 -12.65 -1.42
N VAL A 230 6.84 -13.12 -2.55
CA VAL A 230 6.12 -14.41 -2.66
C VAL A 230 6.86 -15.56 -1.96
N PRO A 231 8.19 -15.77 -2.15
CA PRO A 231 8.89 -16.88 -1.52
C PRO A 231 8.86 -16.81 0.01
N VAL A 232 9.13 -15.63 0.59
CA VAL A 232 9.11 -15.42 2.04
C VAL A 232 7.68 -15.52 2.61
N LEU A 233 6.68 -15.06 1.85
CA LEU A 233 5.29 -15.18 2.26
C LEU A 233 4.83 -16.64 2.28
N LEU A 234 5.25 -17.47 1.31
CA LEU A 234 4.97 -18.90 1.30
C LEU A 234 5.73 -19.66 2.41
N GLU A 235 6.93 -19.20 2.76
CA GLU A 235 7.68 -19.74 3.90
C GLU A 235 6.92 -19.51 5.22
N MET A 236 6.37 -18.30 5.42
CA MET A 236 5.60 -17.96 6.62
C MET A 236 4.19 -18.56 6.62
N PHE A 237 3.56 -18.64 5.45
CA PHE A 237 2.16 -19.03 5.26
C PHE A 237 2.05 -20.02 4.09
N PRO A 238 2.34 -21.31 4.32
CA PRO A 238 2.42 -22.31 3.26
C PRO A 238 1.14 -22.50 2.45
N ASN A 239 -0.02 -22.13 2.98
CA ASN A 239 -1.34 -22.20 2.34
C ASN A 239 -1.92 -20.83 1.97
N ALA A 240 -1.09 -19.79 1.96
CA ALA A 240 -1.48 -18.47 1.49
C ALA A 240 -2.07 -18.52 0.08
N ARG A 241 -3.04 -17.64 -0.16
CA ARG A 241 -3.74 -17.50 -1.44
C ARG A 241 -3.46 -16.13 -2.03
N PHE A 242 -3.29 -16.06 -3.35
CA PHE A 242 -2.81 -14.87 -4.03
C PHE A 242 -3.78 -14.44 -5.12
N VAL A 243 -4.07 -13.13 -5.15
CA VAL A 243 -4.80 -12.50 -6.24
C VAL A 243 -3.88 -11.49 -6.90
N TYR A 244 -3.49 -11.70 -8.15
CA TYR A 244 -2.58 -10.82 -8.88
C TYR A 244 -3.33 -9.94 -9.89
N LEU A 245 -3.29 -8.62 -9.69
CA LEU A 245 -3.83 -7.65 -10.63
C LEU A 245 -2.78 -7.14 -11.62
N VAL A 246 -3.12 -7.25 -12.90
CA VAL A 246 -2.45 -6.57 -14.00
C VAL A 246 -3.30 -5.42 -14.53
N ARG A 247 -2.66 -4.40 -15.11
CA ARG A 247 -3.35 -3.26 -15.71
C ARG A 247 -2.52 -2.72 -16.87
N ASP A 248 -3.20 -2.12 -17.85
CA ASP A 248 -2.55 -1.47 -18.99
C ASP A 248 -1.39 -0.55 -18.53
N PRO A 249 -0.14 -0.84 -18.97
CA PRO A 249 1.02 -0.06 -18.55
C PRO A 249 0.92 1.40 -19.02
N PHE A 250 0.30 1.67 -20.17
CA PHE A 250 0.11 3.04 -20.67
C PHE A 250 -0.77 3.91 -19.75
N VAL A 251 -1.61 3.28 -18.92
CA VAL A 251 -2.39 3.97 -17.87
C VAL A 251 -1.63 4.01 -16.54
N VAL A 252 -0.87 2.96 -16.22
CA VAL A 252 -0.13 2.82 -14.95
C VAL A 252 0.98 3.86 -14.82
N PHE A 253 1.85 4.00 -15.84
CA PHE A 253 3.02 4.88 -15.79
C PHE A 253 2.70 6.35 -15.49
N PRO A 254 1.82 7.05 -16.23
CA PRO A 254 1.49 8.44 -15.93
C PRO A 254 0.79 8.59 -14.58
N SER A 255 -0.06 7.63 -14.20
CA SER A 255 -0.66 7.60 -12.86
C SER A 255 0.42 7.46 -11.79
N MET A 256 1.45 6.66 -12.02
CA MET A 256 2.53 6.43 -11.06
C MET A 256 3.33 7.69 -10.80
N MET A 257 3.79 8.33 -11.88
CA MET A 257 4.56 9.55 -11.82
C MET A 257 3.83 10.62 -11.00
N LYS A 258 2.51 10.76 -11.22
CA LYS A 258 1.66 11.66 -10.44
C LYS A 258 1.58 11.25 -8.97
N THR A 259 1.36 9.96 -8.70
CA THR A 259 1.25 9.42 -7.34
C THR A 259 2.54 9.62 -6.54
N TRP A 260 3.71 9.26 -7.07
CA TRP A 260 4.98 9.41 -6.35
C TRP A 260 5.33 10.87 -6.10
N LYS A 261 5.11 11.77 -7.09
CA LYS A 261 5.29 13.22 -6.88
C LYS A 261 4.45 13.72 -5.70
N ARG A 262 3.21 13.24 -5.60
CA ARG A 262 2.28 13.61 -4.52
C ARG A 262 2.68 13.01 -3.18
N LEU A 263 3.10 11.75 -3.13
CA LEU A 263 3.61 11.10 -1.91
C LEU A 263 4.89 11.77 -1.39
N HIS A 264 5.85 12.05 -2.26
CA HIS A 264 7.09 12.75 -1.89
C HIS A 264 6.80 14.13 -1.31
N ARG A 265 5.82 14.86 -1.87
CA ARG A 265 5.41 16.15 -1.31
C ARG A 265 4.69 15.98 0.02
N TYR A 266 3.72 15.06 0.10
CA TYR A 266 2.86 14.90 1.25
C TYR A 266 3.61 14.34 2.47
N HIS A 267 4.40 13.28 2.29
CA HIS A 267 5.13 12.60 3.38
C HIS A 267 6.55 13.16 3.61
N GLY A 268 7.09 13.91 2.66
CA GLY A 268 8.49 14.34 2.69
C GLY A 268 8.80 15.37 3.77
N LEU A 269 9.85 15.09 4.55
CA LEU A 269 10.55 16.04 5.41
C LEU A 269 11.49 16.95 4.60
N GLN A 270 11.55 16.75 3.29
CA GLN A 270 12.25 17.59 2.32
C GLN A 270 11.28 18.14 1.28
N VAL A 271 11.66 19.26 0.66
CA VAL A 271 11.04 19.68 -0.61
C VAL A 271 11.61 18.77 -1.72
N PRO A 272 10.78 17.96 -2.39
CA PRO A 272 11.27 16.98 -3.35
C PRO A 272 11.79 17.64 -4.63
N LYS A 273 12.92 17.15 -5.13
CA LYS A 273 13.52 17.55 -6.41
C LYS A 273 13.13 16.64 -7.58
N HIS A 274 12.57 15.45 -7.28
CA HIS A 274 12.16 14.43 -8.26
C HIS A 274 13.29 13.99 -9.20
N LEU A 275 14.52 13.88 -8.67
CA LEU A 275 15.69 13.41 -9.42
C LEU A 275 15.45 11.98 -9.90
N ASP A 276 15.63 11.74 -11.19
CA ASP A 276 15.55 10.44 -11.87
C ASP A 276 14.25 9.64 -11.60
N LEU A 277 13.17 10.34 -11.27
CA LEU A 277 11.92 9.71 -10.87
C LEU A 277 11.32 8.83 -11.97
N GLU A 278 11.42 9.26 -13.23
CA GLU A 278 10.90 8.49 -14.37
C GLU A 278 11.61 7.16 -14.53
N GLU A 279 12.95 7.19 -14.51
CA GLU A 279 13.77 5.98 -14.61
C GLU A 279 13.53 5.05 -13.41
N GLN A 280 13.39 5.58 -12.20
CA GLN A 280 13.04 4.77 -11.02
C GLN A 280 11.67 4.10 -11.16
N VAL A 281 10.68 4.77 -11.77
CA VAL A 281 9.37 4.17 -12.03
C VAL A 281 9.47 3.03 -13.03
N PHE A 282 10.25 3.19 -14.10
CA PHE A 282 10.51 2.10 -15.05
C PHE A 282 11.21 0.92 -14.39
N GLN A 283 12.32 1.17 -13.69
CA GLN A 283 13.09 0.12 -13.01
C GLN A 283 12.26 -0.64 -12.00
N ASN A 284 11.41 0.05 -11.22
CA ASN A 284 10.54 -0.62 -10.26
C ASN A 284 9.43 -1.44 -10.93
N PHE A 285 8.87 -0.96 -12.05
CA PHE A 285 7.90 -1.73 -12.83
C PHE A 285 8.55 -3.00 -13.40
N GLU A 286 9.68 -2.86 -14.11
CA GLU A 286 10.44 -3.97 -14.69
C GLU A 286 10.86 -4.98 -13.62
N ARG A 287 11.42 -4.50 -12.50
CA ARG A 287 11.85 -5.36 -11.39
C ARG A 287 10.67 -6.11 -10.77
N LEU A 288 9.54 -5.43 -10.49
CA LEU A 288 8.36 -6.07 -9.90
C LEU A 288 7.85 -7.20 -10.78
N HIS A 289 7.71 -6.95 -12.08
CA HIS A 289 7.20 -7.97 -13.01
C HIS A 289 8.20 -9.11 -13.17
N ARG A 290 9.48 -8.82 -13.37
CA ARG A 290 10.51 -9.86 -13.46
C ARG A 290 10.51 -10.77 -12.22
N VAL A 291 10.58 -10.18 -11.02
CA VAL A 291 10.60 -10.92 -9.76
C VAL A 291 9.35 -11.78 -9.59
N PHE A 292 8.16 -11.20 -9.83
CA PHE A 292 6.92 -11.96 -9.71
C PHE A 292 6.83 -13.11 -10.72
N GLU A 293 7.24 -12.90 -11.97
CA GLU A 293 7.23 -13.98 -12.97
C GLU A 293 8.22 -15.10 -12.65
N GLU A 294 9.35 -14.79 -12.01
CA GLU A 294 10.27 -15.81 -11.49
C GLU A 294 9.65 -16.57 -10.30
N ASP A 295 9.05 -15.84 -9.34
CA ASP A 295 8.61 -16.44 -8.07
C ASP A 295 7.22 -17.10 -8.16
N ARG A 296 6.37 -16.73 -9.13
CA ARG A 296 5.01 -17.28 -9.27
C ARG A 296 4.99 -18.78 -9.50
N GLU A 297 6.07 -19.37 -10.01
CA GLU A 297 6.20 -20.81 -10.23
C GLU A 297 6.17 -21.60 -8.90
N GLN A 298 6.46 -20.93 -7.79
CA GLN A 298 6.37 -21.50 -6.44
C GLN A 298 4.94 -21.52 -5.89
N ILE A 299 4.01 -20.77 -6.52
CA ILE A 299 2.61 -20.74 -6.11
C ILE A 299 1.86 -21.85 -6.86
N SER A 300 1.21 -22.75 -6.13
CA SER A 300 0.30 -23.74 -6.72
C SER A 300 -0.79 -23.06 -7.56
N PRO A 301 -1.14 -23.57 -8.77
CA PRO A 301 -2.14 -22.95 -9.64
C PRO A 301 -3.48 -22.65 -8.95
N GLU A 302 -3.96 -23.59 -8.12
CA GLU A 302 -5.16 -23.48 -7.27
C GLU A 302 -5.07 -22.44 -6.12
N ARG A 303 -3.95 -21.73 -6.00
CA ARG A 303 -3.74 -20.66 -5.01
C ARG A 303 -3.39 -19.32 -5.63
N LEU A 304 -3.43 -19.21 -6.96
CA LEU A 304 -3.17 -17.97 -7.68
C LEU A 304 -4.32 -17.64 -8.64
N CYS A 305 -5.00 -16.52 -8.40
CA CYS A 305 -5.94 -15.95 -9.36
C CYS A 305 -5.32 -14.71 -10.01
N VAL A 306 -5.20 -14.72 -11.35
CA VAL A 306 -4.71 -13.57 -12.12
C VAL A 306 -5.89 -12.88 -12.81
N LEU A 307 -5.99 -11.57 -12.67
CA LEU A 307 -7.02 -10.77 -13.33
C LEU A 307 -6.50 -9.45 -13.89
N ARG A 308 -7.17 -8.99 -14.95
CA ARG A 308 -6.98 -7.65 -15.51
C ARG A 308 -7.88 -6.66 -14.78
N TYR A 309 -7.35 -5.49 -14.51
CA TYR A 309 -8.10 -4.38 -13.92
C TYR A 309 -9.32 -4.02 -14.78
N GLU A 310 -9.17 -4.06 -16.10
CA GLU A 310 -10.21 -3.73 -17.07
C GLU A 310 -11.41 -4.69 -16.94
N ASP A 311 -11.15 -5.98 -16.78
CA ASP A 311 -12.18 -7.00 -16.59
C ASP A 311 -12.90 -6.82 -15.24
N LEU A 312 -12.17 -6.46 -14.18
CA LEU A 312 -12.74 -6.16 -12.86
C LEU A 312 -13.66 -4.95 -12.90
N VAL A 313 -13.29 -3.90 -13.65
CA VAL A 313 -14.12 -2.70 -13.80
C VAL A 313 -15.37 -3.00 -14.60
N GLN A 314 -15.25 -3.79 -15.65
CA GLN A 314 -16.36 -4.11 -16.54
C GLN A 314 -17.37 -5.06 -15.88
N ALA A 315 -16.91 -6.07 -15.15
CA ALA A 315 -17.75 -7.11 -14.57
C ALA A 315 -17.30 -7.47 -13.13
N PRO A 316 -17.45 -6.56 -12.15
CA PRO A 316 -16.90 -6.76 -10.80
C PRO A 316 -17.48 -7.98 -10.09
N LEU A 317 -18.78 -8.25 -10.20
CA LEU A 317 -19.41 -9.42 -9.56
C LEU A 317 -18.89 -10.73 -10.15
N GLU A 318 -18.75 -10.81 -11.47
CA GLU A 318 -18.23 -11.99 -12.17
C GLU A 318 -16.78 -12.25 -11.79
N GLN A 319 -15.93 -11.21 -11.79
CA GLN A 319 -14.53 -11.36 -11.41
C GLN A 319 -14.38 -11.71 -9.92
N MET A 320 -15.24 -11.20 -9.05
CA MET A 320 -15.25 -11.60 -7.63
C MET A 320 -15.68 -13.06 -7.45
N ASN A 321 -16.71 -13.53 -8.16
CA ASN A 321 -17.08 -14.95 -8.13
C ASN A 321 -15.92 -15.83 -8.62
N ARG A 322 -15.28 -15.45 -9.73
CA ARG A 322 -14.11 -16.15 -10.26
C ARG A 322 -12.96 -16.22 -9.25
N ILE A 323 -12.70 -15.15 -8.48
CA ILE A 323 -11.69 -15.16 -7.43
C ILE A 323 -12.07 -16.17 -6.33
N TYR A 324 -13.33 -16.19 -5.90
CA TYR A 324 -13.81 -17.11 -4.87
C TYR A 324 -13.71 -18.57 -5.30
N ASP A 325 -14.07 -18.87 -6.55
CA ASP A 325 -13.98 -20.21 -7.14
C ASP A 325 -12.52 -20.64 -7.31
N ALA A 326 -11.69 -19.78 -7.94
CA ALA A 326 -10.29 -20.11 -8.21
C ALA A 326 -9.45 -20.29 -6.94
N LEU A 327 -9.81 -19.58 -5.87
CA LEU A 327 -9.12 -19.63 -4.59
C LEU A 327 -9.89 -20.43 -3.54
N ASP A 328 -10.91 -21.22 -3.92
CA ASP A 328 -11.67 -22.08 -3.02
C ASP A 328 -11.98 -21.39 -1.66
N LEU A 329 -12.56 -20.19 -1.75
CA LEU A 329 -12.90 -19.36 -0.59
C LEU A 329 -14.27 -19.73 0.00
N GLY A 330 -15.14 -20.34 -0.82
CA GLY A 330 -16.50 -20.73 -0.46
C GLY A 330 -17.41 -19.56 -0.06
N GLY A 331 -18.71 -19.82 0.07
CA GLY A 331 -19.67 -18.85 0.62
C GLY A 331 -19.79 -17.54 -0.19
N PHE A 332 -19.61 -17.58 -1.52
CA PHE A 332 -19.78 -16.39 -2.35
C PHE A 332 -21.21 -15.83 -2.27
N ASP A 333 -22.21 -16.71 -2.19
CA ASP A 333 -23.62 -16.35 -2.01
C ASP A 333 -23.87 -15.47 -0.76
N GLU A 334 -23.04 -15.59 0.28
CA GLU A 334 -23.17 -14.80 1.51
C GLU A 334 -22.68 -13.35 1.34
N VAL A 335 -21.71 -13.11 0.45
CA VAL A 335 -21.12 -11.79 0.20
C VAL A 335 -21.71 -11.09 -1.01
N GLN A 336 -22.25 -11.85 -1.97
CA GLN A 336 -22.81 -11.33 -3.22
C GLN A 336 -23.78 -10.15 -3.03
N PRO A 337 -24.75 -10.16 -2.08
CA PRO A 337 -25.67 -9.04 -1.90
C PRO A 337 -24.98 -7.73 -1.46
N GLU A 338 -23.94 -7.81 -0.62
CA GLU A 338 -23.18 -6.63 -0.20
C GLU A 338 -22.28 -6.12 -1.33
N LEU A 339 -21.73 -7.02 -2.16
CA LEU A 339 -21.00 -6.65 -3.37
C LEU A 339 -21.90 -5.92 -4.38
N GLU A 340 -23.09 -6.47 -4.66
CA GLU A 340 -24.08 -5.86 -5.56
C GLU A 340 -24.44 -4.45 -5.10
N LYS A 341 -24.71 -4.29 -3.80
CA LYS A 341 -25.02 -3.00 -3.19
C LYS A 341 -23.85 -2.02 -3.28
N PHE A 342 -22.63 -2.48 -3.02
CA PHE A 342 -21.44 -1.64 -3.09
C PHE A 342 -21.17 -1.17 -4.52
N VAL A 343 -21.25 -2.08 -5.51
CA VAL A 343 -21.05 -1.77 -6.93
C VAL A 343 -22.16 -0.84 -7.44
N ALA A 344 -23.43 -1.07 -7.09
CA ALA A 344 -24.54 -0.19 -7.48
C ALA A 344 -24.39 1.24 -6.92
N GLY A 345 -23.74 1.39 -5.76
CA GLY A 345 -23.42 2.70 -5.17
C GLY A 345 -22.28 3.46 -5.87
N LEU A 346 -21.53 2.79 -6.76
CA LEU A 346 -20.43 3.38 -7.53
C LEU A 346 -20.93 3.86 -8.90
N SER A 347 -21.73 4.94 -8.91
CA SER A 347 -22.07 5.64 -10.16
C SER A 347 -20.93 6.57 -10.58
N ASP A 348 -20.45 6.40 -11.83
CA ASP A 348 -19.58 7.32 -12.60
C ASP A 348 -18.07 7.41 -12.27
N TYR A 349 -17.39 6.29 -11.96
CA TYR A 349 -15.92 6.30 -12.01
C TYR A 349 -15.40 6.20 -13.45
N VAL A 350 -15.05 7.35 -14.04
CA VAL A 350 -14.34 7.40 -15.32
C VAL A 350 -12.84 7.41 -15.07
N PRO A 351 -12.07 6.40 -15.50
CA PRO A 351 -10.61 6.44 -15.41
C PRO A 351 -10.07 7.61 -16.23
N ASN A 352 -9.10 8.36 -15.67
CA ASN A 352 -8.47 9.45 -16.40
C ASN A 352 -7.74 8.89 -17.63
N ARG A 353 -8.13 9.34 -18.83
CA ARG A 353 -7.36 9.09 -20.05
C ARG A 353 -6.21 10.09 -20.09
N HIS A 354 -4.99 9.58 -20.19
CA HIS A 354 -3.79 10.39 -20.31
C HIS A 354 -3.33 10.40 -21.77
N ASN A 355 -3.17 11.58 -22.36
CA ASN A 355 -2.37 11.70 -23.58
C ASN A 355 -0.90 11.59 -23.19
N LEU A 356 -0.27 10.48 -23.56
CA LEU A 356 1.15 10.25 -23.34
C LEU A 356 1.98 10.99 -24.40
N PRO A 357 3.09 11.64 -24.02
CA PRO A 357 4.09 12.08 -24.99
C PRO A 357 4.56 10.89 -25.86
N PRO A 358 4.79 11.08 -27.18
CA PRO A 358 5.21 10.00 -28.07
C PRO A 358 6.44 9.24 -27.57
N ASP A 359 7.44 9.95 -27.04
CA ASP A 359 8.68 9.36 -26.52
C ASP A 359 8.40 8.44 -25.32
N LEU A 360 7.52 8.86 -24.41
CA LEU A 360 7.15 8.06 -23.24
C LEU A 360 6.34 6.82 -23.66
N HIS A 361 5.45 6.99 -24.64
CA HIS A 361 4.70 5.88 -25.21
C HIS A 361 5.64 4.84 -25.84
N GLN A 362 6.62 5.27 -26.65
CA GLN A 362 7.60 4.36 -27.26
C GLN A 362 8.45 3.64 -26.19
N GLN A 363 8.88 4.36 -25.15
CA GLN A 363 9.62 3.76 -24.03
C GLN A 363 8.80 2.69 -23.31
N ILE A 364 7.53 2.95 -22.99
CA ILE A 364 6.64 1.95 -22.38
C ILE A 364 6.45 0.75 -23.31
N ALA A 365 6.17 0.98 -24.59
CA ALA A 365 5.99 -0.09 -25.57
C ALA A 365 7.24 -0.98 -25.69
N THR A 366 8.43 -0.39 -25.60
CA THR A 366 9.71 -1.12 -25.72
C THR A 366 10.05 -1.87 -24.43
N ARG A 367 10.06 -1.16 -23.29
CA ARG A 367 10.50 -1.71 -22.00
C ARG A 367 9.49 -2.69 -21.41
N CYS A 368 8.20 -2.49 -21.66
CA CYS A 368 7.13 -3.33 -21.16
C CYS A 368 6.62 -4.35 -22.19
N ALA A 369 7.33 -4.56 -23.31
CA ALA A 369 6.89 -5.42 -24.40
C ALA A 369 6.46 -6.83 -23.92
N GLY A 370 7.30 -7.48 -23.11
CA GLY A 370 6.98 -8.82 -22.58
C GLY A 370 5.77 -8.84 -21.65
N TYR A 371 5.53 -7.76 -20.89
CA TYR A 371 4.33 -7.61 -20.06
C TYR A 371 3.08 -7.41 -20.92
N ILE A 372 3.18 -6.55 -21.93
CA ILE A 372 2.10 -6.23 -22.87
C ILE A 372 1.66 -7.49 -23.61
N GLU A 373 2.61 -8.24 -24.18
CA GLU A 373 2.35 -9.49 -24.88
C GLU A 373 1.73 -10.53 -23.94
N LYS A 374 2.36 -10.80 -22.79
CA LYS A 374 1.92 -11.83 -21.84
C LYS A 374 0.50 -11.62 -21.34
N TYR A 375 0.12 -10.37 -21.08
CA TYR A 375 -1.17 -10.03 -20.51
C TYR A 375 -2.20 -9.55 -21.55
N GLY A 376 -1.84 -9.51 -22.84
CA GLY A 376 -2.77 -9.18 -23.92
C GLY A 376 -3.15 -7.70 -23.98
N TYR A 377 -2.21 -6.79 -23.76
CA TYR A 377 -2.40 -5.36 -23.99
C TYR A 377 -2.00 -4.98 -25.43
N SER A 378 -2.58 -3.92 -25.97
CA SER A 378 -2.21 -3.38 -27.30
C SER A 378 -1.19 -2.26 -27.15
N THR A 379 -0.25 -2.17 -28.09
CA THR A 379 0.68 -1.04 -28.24
C THR A 379 0.11 0.09 -29.10
N GLU A 380 -1.08 -0.08 -29.68
CA GLU A 380 -1.70 0.94 -30.51
C GLU A 380 -2.24 2.08 -29.66
N VAL A 381 -1.89 3.31 -30.03
CA VAL A 381 -2.57 4.50 -29.51
C VAL A 381 -3.99 4.45 -30.06
N ALA A 382 -4.98 4.17 -29.21
CA ALA A 382 -6.38 4.18 -29.63
C ALA A 382 -6.68 5.47 -30.41
N ALA A 383 -7.04 5.33 -31.69
CA ALA A 383 -7.35 6.45 -32.56
C ALA A 383 -8.45 7.30 -31.90
N GLN A 384 -8.20 8.61 -31.74
CA GLN A 384 -9.21 9.53 -31.23
C GLN A 384 -10.36 9.59 -32.25
N PRO A 385 -11.62 9.43 -31.85
CA PRO A 385 -12.74 9.84 -32.68
C PRO A 385 -12.78 11.37 -32.87
#